data_AF-A0A6A7A7A2-F1
#
_entry.id   AF-A0A6A7A7A2-F1
#
_cell.length_a   1.000
_cell.length_b   1.000
_cell.length_c   1.000
_cell.angle_alpha   90.00
_cell.angle_beta   90.00
_cell.angle_gamma   90.00
#
_symmetry.space_group_name_H-M   'P 1'
#
loop_
_entity.id
_entity.type
_entity.pdbx_description
1 polymer ?
#
loop_
_entity_poly.entity_id
_entity_poly.type
_entity_poly.pdbx_seq_one_letter_code
_entity_poly.pdbx_strand_id
1 'polypeptide(L)'
;MPDALLVEDQMDTKSDPGQLEWDNATVWSTANASIQSPYSVPAKFDFGRLHSLVSAQITDLEDHIWTLREDPGYFTETFDAFHEHRLEMIRGANGERDPALKRPASYLHSFIIRDIVFEAYFELFLCVTVHGEGRTALH
;
A
#
# COMPACT_ATOMS: atom_id res chain seq x y z
N MET A 1 48.86 -30.11 11.09
CA MET A 1 48.63 -29.42 12.38
C MET A 1 49.77 -28.44 12.61
N PRO A 2 49.51 -27.15 12.95
CA PRO A 2 48.22 -26.48 13.24
C PRO A 2 47.81 -25.52 12.09
N ASP A 3 46.53 -25.19 11.81
CA ASP A 3 45.38 -24.70 12.59
C ASP A 3 45.51 -23.24 13.06
N ALA A 4 44.81 -22.32 12.36
CA ALA A 4 44.36 -21.00 12.84
C ALA A 4 43.34 -20.42 11.83
N LEU A 5 42.05 -20.60 12.12
CA LEU A 5 41.13 -19.57 12.63
C LEU A 5 40.33 -18.86 11.53
N LEU A 6 39.23 -19.50 11.15
CA LEU A 6 38.02 -18.79 10.73
C LEU A 6 37.63 -17.87 11.88
N VAL A 7 37.60 -16.57 11.63
CA VAL A 7 36.89 -15.64 12.48
C VAL A 7 35.41 -15.80 12.11
N GLU A 8 34.73 -16.73 12.78
CA GLU A 8 33.28 -16.69 12.82
C GLU A 8 32.87 -15.37 13.47
N ASP A 9 32.26 -14.49 12.67
CA ASP A 9 31.44 -13.40 13.16
C ASP A 9 30.40 -14.02 14.10
N GLN A 10 30.57 -13.78 15.39
CA GLN A 10 29.61 -14.15 16.43
C GLN A 10 28.34 -13.35 16.14
N MET A 11 27.44 -13.93 15.35
CA MET A 11 26.05 -13.51 15.43
C MET A 11 25.61 -13.81 16.86
N ASP A 12 25.27 -12.75 17.59
CA ASP A 12 24.54 -12.84 18.84
C ASP A 12 23.35 -13.77 18.61
N THR A 13 23.51 -15.02 19.01
CA THR A 13 22.43 -15.99 19.09
C THR A 13 21.58 -15.51 20.25
N LYS A 14 20.66 -14.59 19.91
CA LYS A 14 19.57 -14.17 20.78
C LYS A 14 18.99 -15.43 21.40
N SER A 15 19.13 -15.52 22.71
CA SER A 15 18.90 -16.71 23.51
C SER A 15 17.60 -17.41 23.10
N ASP A 16 17.68 -18.73 23.01
CA ASP A 16 16.57 -19.68 22.91
C ASP A 16 15.35 -19.14 23.68
N PRO A 17 14.19 -18.89 23.04
CA PRO A 17 13.04 -18.38 23.76
C PRO A 17 12.66 -19.42 24.79
N GLY A 18 13.01 -19.12 26.05
CA GLY A 18 12.72 -19.95 27.21
C GLY A 18 11.30 -20.48 27.08
N GLN A 19 11.20 -21.80 27.14
CA GLN A 19 9.99 -22.60 27.02
C GLN A 19 8.77 -21.82 27.52
N LEU A 20 7.89 -21.42 26.60
CA LEU A 20 6.64 -20.74 26.92
C LEU A 20 5.80 -21.71 27.78
N GLU A 21 5.84 -21.52 29.08
CA GLU A 21 4.86 -22.08 30.00
C GLU A 21 3.52 -21.42 29.66
N TRP A 22 2.62 -22.20 29.05
CA TRP A 22 1.29 -21.74 28.68
C TRP A 22 0.42 -21.63 29.94
N ASP A 23 0.71 -20.65 30.80
CA ASP A 23 -0.27 -20.15 31.76
C ASP A 23 -1.22 -19.22 30.99
N ASN A 24 -2.24 -19.84 30.40
CA ASN A 24 -3.16 -19.23 29.44
C ASN A 24 -4.07 -18.13 30.01
N ALA A 25 -3.95 -17.80 31.30
CA ALA A 25 -4.85 -16.89 32.00
C ALA A 25 -4.26 -15.49 32.26
N THR A 26 -2.92 -15.32 32.23
CA THR A 26 -2.34 -14.18 32.95
C THR A 26 -1.88 -12.98 32.08
N VAL A 27 -1.79 -13.08 30.75
CA VAL A 27 -1.30 -11.93 29.94
C VAL A 27 -1.97 -11.76 28.57
N TRP A 28 -3.30 -11.67 28.53
CA TRP A 28 -3.96 -10.92 27.45
C TRP A 28 -4.17 -9.48 27.89
N SER A 29 -3.09 -8.70 27.91
CA SER A 29 -3.24 -7.25 28.03
C SER A 29 -4.03 -6.74 26.81
N THR A 30 -4.92 -5.78 27.00
CA THR A 30 -5.65 -5.16 25.88
C THR A 30 -4.70 -4.54 24.86
N ALA A 31 -3.50 -4.11 25.29
CA ALA A 31 -2.44 -3.65 24.42
C ALA A 31 -1.90 -4.77 23.50
N ASN A 32 -1.69 -5.98 24.03
CA ASN A 32 -1.32 -7.14 23.21
C ASN A 32 -2.45 -7.53 22.25
N ALA A 33 -3.72 -7.46 22.70
CA ALA A 33 -4.87 -7.71 21.84
C ALA A 33 -4.99 -6.67 20.70
N SER A 34 -4.73 -5.39 20.96
CA SER A 34 -4.76 -4.34 19.93
C SER A 34 -3.60 -4.47 18.94
N ILE A 35 -2.42 -4.91 19.39
CA ILE A 35 -1.27 -5.14 18.51
C ILE A 35 -1.53 -6.36 17.59
N GLN A 36 -2.22 -7.38 18.09
CA GLN A 36 -2.54 -8.60 17.33
C GLN A 36 -3.84 -8.48 16.51
N SER A 37 -4.66 -7.46 16.77
CA SER A 37 -5.95 -7.24 16.11
C SER A 37 -5.89 -7.04 14.58
N PRO A 38 -4.87 -6.38 13.99
CA PRO A 38 -4.78 -6.21 12.53
C PRO A 38 -4.48 -7.52 11.79
N TYR A 39 -3.85 -8.48 12.48
CA TYR A 39 -3.43 -9.76 11.91
C TYR A 39 -4.38 -10.92 12.28
N SER A 40 -5.36 -10.66 13.14
CA SER A 40 -6.38 -11.65 13.51
C SER A 40 -7.57 -11.58 12.55
N VAL A 41 -8.05 -12.73 12.09
CA VAL A 41 -9.29 -12.82 11.32
C VAL A 41 -10.43 -12.31 12.22
N PRO A 42 -11.20 -11.29 11.78
CA PRO A 42 -12.31 -10.77 12.58
C PRO A 42 -13.27 -11.90 12.95
N ALA A 43 -13.58 -12.03 14.24
CA ALA A 43 -14.49 -13.07 14.72
C ALA A 43 -15.91 -12.96 14.11
N LYS A 44 -16.26 -11.79 13.56
CA LYS A 44 -17.48 -11.54 12.78
C LYS A 44 -17.14 -10.67 11.57
N PHE A 45 -17.18 -11.26 10.39
CA PHE A 45 -17.03 -10.55 9.12
C PHE A 45 -18.40 -10.08 8.64
N ASP A 46 -18.61 -8.76 8.50
CA ASP A 46 -19.87 -8.18 8.04
C ASP A 46 -19.78 -7.85 6.54
N PHE A 47 -20.28 -8.78 5.71
CA PHE A 47 -20.35 -8.61 4.26
C PHE A 47 -21.24 -7.43 3.86
N GLY A 48 -22.30 -7.12 4.62
CA GLY A 48 -23.19 -6.00 4.34
C GLY A 48 -22.45 -4.67 4.45
N ARG A 49 -21.67 -4.49 5.52
CA ARG A 49 -20.79 -3.33 5.70
C ARG A 49 -19.75 -3.22 4.59
N LEU A 50 -19.16 -4.34 4.16
CA LEU A 50 -18.19 -4.36 3.08
C LEU A 50 -18.82 -3.92 1.74
N HIS A 51 -20.02 -4.41 1.42
CA HIS A 51 -20.76 -3.96 0.24
C HIS A 51 -21.05 -2.46 0.27
N SER A 52 -21.46 -1.91 1.43
CA SER A 52 -21.67 -0.47 1.59
C SER A 52 -20.38 0.32 1.40
N LEU A 53 -19.26 -0.17 1.92
CA LEU A 53 -17.95 0.50 1.78
C LEU A 53 -17.48 0.49 0.33
N VAL A 54 -17.59 -0.64 -0.37
CA VAL A 54 -17.23 -0.73 -1.80
C VAL A 54 -18.16 0.14 -2.65
N SER A 55 -19.46 0.19 -2.32
CA SER A 55 -20.39 1.09 -3.03
C SER A 55 -20.03 2.56 -2.85
N ALA A 56 -19.68 2.97 -1.62
CA ALA A 56 -19.22 4.32 -1.34
C ALA A 56 -17.91 4.65 -2.08
N GLN A 57 -16.98 3.70 -2.13
CA GLN A 57 -15.73 3.83 -2.88
C GLN A 57 -15.97 3.99 -4.39
N ILE A 58 -16.92 3.25 -4.97
CA ILE A 58 -17.28 3.40 -6.39
C ILE A 58 -17.79 4.82 -6.66
N THR A 59 -18.68 5.35 -5.81
CA THR A 59 -19.18 6.72 -5.94
C THR A 59 -18.06 7.76 -5.83
N ASP A 60 -17.15 7.60 -4.86
CA ASP A 60 -16.00 8.49 -4.69
C ASP A 60 -15.05 8.46 -5.92
N LEU A 61 -14.82 7.28 -6.50
CA LEU A 61 -14.01 7.11 -7.71
C LEU A 61 -14.68 7.70 -8.96
N GLU A 62 -16.01 7.57 -9.09
CA GLU A 62 -16.76 8.20 -10.16
C GLU A 62 -16.65 9.73 -10.08
N ASP A 63 -16.83 10.30 -8.89
CA ASP A 63 -16.66 11.73 -8.61
C ASP A 63 -15.23 12.20 -8.87
N HIS A 64 -14.22 11.40 -8.49
CA HIS A 64 -12.81 11.66 -8.77
C HIS A 64 -12.54 11.77 -10.28
N ILE A 65 -12.99 10.79 -11.08
CA ILE A 65 -12.84 10.81 -12.54
C ILE A 65 -13.58 12.00 -13.15
N TRP A 66 -14.76 12.33 -12.63
CA TRP A 66 -15.53 13.46 -13.11
C TRP A 66 -14.79 14.78 -12.89
N THR A 67 -14.30 14.98 -11.67
CA THR A 67 -13.55 16.18 -11.28
C THR A 67 -12.26 16.31 -12.08
N LEU A 68 -11.54 15.21 -12.31
CA LEU A 68 -10.33 15.18 -13.13
C LEU A 68 -10.55 15.68 -14.57
N ARG A 69 -11.76 15.49 -15.10
CA ARG A 69 -12.12 15.89 -16.48
C ARG A 69 -12.72 17.30 -16.57
N GLU A 70 -13.45 17.72 -15.54
CA GLU A 70 -14.21 18.97 -15.55
C GLU A 70 -13.45 20.14 -14.91
N ASP A 71 -12.57 19.86 -13.94
CA ASP A 71 -11.81 20.88 -13.21
C ASP A 71 -10.30 20.81 -13.56
N PRO A 72 -9.79 21.78 -14.36
CA PRO A 72 -8.36 21.83 -14.67
C PRO A 72 -7.50 22.15 -13.44
N GLY A 73 -8.03 22.82 -12.41
CA GLY A 73 -7.33 23.09 -11.16
C GLY A 73 -7.07 21.80 -10.37
N TYR A 74 -8.12 21.00 -10.19
CA TYR A 74 -8.00 19.68 -9.57
C TYR A 74 -7.03 18.77 -10.34
N PHE A 75 -7.07 18.82 -11.68
CA PHE A 75 -6.11 18.09 -12.51
C PHE A 75 -4.67 18.54 -12.25
N THR A 76 -4.42 19.85 -12.16
CA THR A 76 -3.06 20.35 -11.86
C THR A 76 -2.58 19.94 -10.47
N GLU A 77 -3.43 20.00 -9.46
CA GLU A 77 -3.08 19.55 -8.10
C GLU A 77 -2.76 18.05 -8.06
N THR A 78 -3.57 17.24 -8.75
CA THR A 78 -3.33 15.79 -8.89
C THR A 78 -2.03 15.53 -9.64
N PHE A 79 -1.77 16.26 -10.73
CA PHE A 79 -0.54 16.16 -11.50
C PHE A 79 0.69 16.48 -10.65
N ASP A 80 0.64 17.57 -9.88
CA ASP A 80 1.73 17.99 -9.01
C ASP A 80 1.98 16.97 -7.89
N ALA A 81 0.92 16.41 -7.29
CA ALA A 81 1.05 15.33 -6.31
C ALA A 81 1.76 14.10 -6.90
N PHE A 82 1.36 13.64 -8.08
CA PHE A 82 2.02 12.53 -8.76
C PHE A 82 3.46 12.86 -9.16
N HIS A 83 3.71 14.10 -9.59
CA HIS A 83 5.04 14.55 -9.95
C HIS A 83 5.98 14.56 -8.73
N GLU A 84 5.54 15.12 -7.60
CA GLU A 84 6.34 15.27 -6.38
C GLU A 84 6.61 13.93 -5.68
N HIS A 85 5.67 13.00 -5.71
CA HIS A 85 5.79 11.69 -5.06
C HIS A 85 6.47 10.61 -5.92
N ARG A 86 6.96 10.97 -7.11
CA ARG A 86 7.68 10.05 -7.97
C ARG A 86 9.12 9.80 -7.52
N LEU A 87 9.57 8.56 -7.67
CA LEU A 87 10.91 8.13 -7.27
C LEU A 87 12.02 8.92 -7.98
N GLU A 88 11.74 9.38 -9.20
CA GLU A 88 12.67 10.19 -9.99
C GLU A 88 12.95 11.56 -9.33
N MET A 89 12.08 12.05 -8.44
CA MET A 89 12.31 13.27 -7.65
C MET A 89 13.23 13.03 -6.46
N ILE A 90 13.41 11.79 -6.03
CA ILE A 90 14.31 11.41 -4.95
C ILE A 90 15.74 11.39 -5.51
N ARG A 91 16.66 12.08 -4.83
CA ARG A 91 18.08 12.04 -5.20
C ARG A 91 18.67 10.67 -4.87
N GLY A 92 19.52 10.17 -5.76
CA GLY A 92 20.28 8.94 -5.51
C GLY A 92 21.24 9.06 -4.33
N ALA A 93 21.83 7.94 -3.92
CA ALA A 93 22.74 7.87 -2.77
C ALA A 93 23.98 8.79 -2.88
N ASN A 94 24.38 9.14 -4.11
CA ASN A 94 25.45 10.07 -4.45
C ASN A 94 24.97 11.52 -4.64
N GLY A 95 23.70 11.81 -4.36
CA GLY A 95 23.07 13.11 -4.57
C GLY A 95 22.75 13.43 -6.04
N GLU A 96 22.97 12.49 -6.95
CA GLU A 96 22.68 12.65 -8.38
C GLU A 96 21.17 12.61 -8.64
N ARG A 97 20.76 13.35 -9.67
CA ARG A 97 19.38 13.34 -10.20
C ARG A 97 19.16 12.12 -11.07
N ASP A 98 17.95 11.56 -11.03
CA ASP A 98 17.55 10.47 -11.89
C ASP A 98 17.81 10.78 -13.38
N PRO A 99 18.30 9.82 -14.19
CA PRO A 99 18.51 10.03 -15.62
C PRO A 99 17.28 10.52 -16.39
N ALA A 100 16.06 10.20 -15.94
CA ALA A 100 14.83 10.67 -16.53
C ALA A 100 14.64 12.18 -16.39
N LEU A 101 15.16 12.81 -15.33
CA LEU A 101 15.18 14.27 -15.15
C LEU A 101 16.12 14.99 -16.13
N LYS A 102 17.01 14.26 -16.83
CA LYS A 102 17.89 14.83 -17.87
C LYS A 102 17.18 14.96 -19.23
N ARG A 103 16.04 14.30 -19.40
CA ARG A 103 15.19 14.37 -20.59
C ARG A 103 14.31 15.63 -20.54
N PRO A 104 13.73 16.07 -21.68
CA PRO A 104 12.74 17.14 -21.64
C PRO A 104 11.58 16.78 -20.71
N ALA A 105 11.02 17.78 -20.03
CA ALA A 105 9.93 17.60 -19.07
C ALA A 105 8.73 16.83 -19.66
N SER A 106 8.46 17.02 -20.96
CA SER A 106 7.42 16.28 -21.69
C SER A 106 7.57 14.76 -21.64
N TYR A 107 8.78 14.24 -21.47
CA TYR A 107 9.02 12.81 -21.30
C TYR A 107 8.40 12.30 -20.00
N LEU A 108 8.63 12.98 -18.88
CA LEU A 108 8.07 12.59 -17.59
C LEU A 108 6.58 12.91 -17.49
N HIS A 109 6.17 14.06 -18.02
CA HIS A 109 4.77 14.49 -17.98
C HIS A 109 3.84 13.48 -18.67
N SER A 110 4.27 12.86 -19.78
CA SER A 110 3.42 11.87 -20.46
C SER A 110 3.21 10.60 -19.63
N PHE A 111 4.21 10.17 -18.86
CA PHE A 111 4.06 9.05 -17.92
C PHE A 111 3.14 9.42 -16.77
N ILE A 112 3.31 10.59 -16.19
CA ILE A 112 2.47 11.07 -15.09
C ILE A 112 1.00 11.14 -15.53
N ILE A 113 0.72 11.75 -16.69
CA ILE A 113 -0.64 11.85 -17.22
C ILE A 113 -1.22 10.46 -17.48
N ARG A 114 -0.42 9.55 -18.05
CA ARG A 114 -0.84 8.16 -18.27
C ARG A 114 -1.18 7.48 -16.95
N ASP A 115 -0.33 7.62 -15.94
CA ASP A 115 -0.48 6.94 -14.65
C ASP A 115 -1.70 7.46 -13.89
N ILE A 116 -1.93 8.78 -13.85
CA ILE A 116 -3.14 9.39 -13.25
C ILE A 116 -4.41 8.81 -13.88
N VAL A 117 -4.48 8.81 -15.22
CA VAL A 117 -5.66 8.30 -15.94
C VAL A 117 -5.79 6.80 -15.72
N PHE A 118 -4.69 6.06 -15.78
CA PHE A 118 -4.71 4.62 -15.61
C PHE A 118 -5.17 4.22 -14.21
N GLU A 119 -4.63 4.83 -13.14
CA GLU A 119 -4.98 4.52 -11.76
C GLU A 119 -6.46 4.81 -11.48
N ALA A 120 -6.97 5.99 -11.86
CA ALA A 120 -8.37 6.33 -11.62
C ALA A 120 -9.36 5.35 -12.28
N TYR A 121 -9.14 5.01 -13.56
CA TYR A 121 -10.01 4.08 -14.27
C TYR A 121 -9.81 2.62 -13.85
N PHE A 122 -8.58 2.23 -13.52
CA PHE A 122 -8.27 0.87 -13.08
C PHE A 122 -8.88 0.58 -11.71
N GLU A 123 -8.81 1.52 -10.76
CA GLU A 123 -9.44 1.39 -9.45
C GLU A 123 -10.96 1.27 -9.55
N LEU A 124 -11.60 2.08 -10.39
CA LEU A 124 -13.04 1.98 -10.64
C LEU A 124 -13.39 0.61 -11.23
N PHE A 125 -12.65 0.18 -12.26
CA PHE A 125 -12.86 -1.13 -12.89
C PHE A 125 -12.74 -2.28 -11.88
N LEU A 126 -11.72 -2.24 -11.03
CA LEU A 126 -11.49 -3.26 -10.02
C LEU A 126 -12.64 -3.28 -8.99
N CYS A 127 -13.04 -2.12 -8.46
CA CYS A 127 -14.12 -2.03 -7.48
C CYS A 127 -15.45 -2.53 -8.05
N VAL A 128 -15.79 -2.14 -9.28
CA VAL A 128 -17.02 -2.60 -9.96
C VAL A 128 -16.99 -4.10 -10.19
N THR A 129 -15.84 -4.65 -10.61
CA THR A 129 -15.70 -6.09 -10.87
C THR A 129 -15.89 -6.89 -9.59
N VAL A 130 -15.18 -6.53 -8.52
CA VAL A 130 -15.29 -7.21 -7.21
C VAL A 130 -16.71 -7.09 -6.64
N HIS A 131 -17.34 -5.93 -6.77
CA HIS A 131 -18.71 -5.71 -6.31
C HIS A 131 -19.74 -6.53 -7.12
N GLY A 132 -19.52 -6.68 -8.43
CA GLY A 132 -20.35 -7.48 -9.32
C GLY A 132 -20.27 -8.97 -9.04
N GLU A 133 -19.06 -9.51 -8.87
CA GLU A 133 -18.83 -10.92 -8.55
C GLU A 133 -19.39 -11.29 -7.16
N GLY A 134 -19.23 -10.40 -6.17
CA GLY A 134 -19.79 -10.58 -4.83
C GLY A 134 -21.32 -10.67 -4.81
N ARG A 135 -22.02 -10.00 -5.73
CA ARG A 135 -23.48 -10.11 -5.88
C ARG A 135 -23.92 -11.44 -6.47
N THR A 136 -23.13 -12.03 -7.38
CA THR A 136 -23.46 -13.31 -8.02
C THR A 136 -23.17 -14.53 -7.15
N ALA A 137 -22.26 -14.43 -6.18
CA ALA A 137 -21.88 -15.54 -5.30
C ALA A 137 -22.82 -15.76 -4.10
N LEU A 138 -23.78 -14.86 -3.86
CA LEU A 138 -24.75 -14.93 -2.76
C LEU A 138 -26.14 -15.46 -3.18
N HIS A 139 -26.25 -16.03 -4.38
CA HIS A 139 -27.44 -16.71 -4.91
C HIS A 139 -27.15 -18.19 -5.19
#